data_AF-A0A3D5DCG1-F1
#
_entry.id   AF-A0A3D5DCG1-F1
#
_cell.length_a   1.000
_cell.length_b   1.000
_cell.length_c   1.000
_cell.angle_alpha   90.00
_cell.angle_beta   90.00
_cell.angle_gamma   90.00
#
_symmetry.space_group_name_H-M   'P 1'
#
loop_
_entity.id
_entity.type
_entity.pdbx_description
1 polymer ?
#
loop_
_entity_poly.entity_id
_entity_poly.type
_entity_poly.pdbx_seq_one_letter_code
_entity_poly.pdbx_strand_id
1 'polypeptide(L)'
;MARKPKARKKVKPAKRSERAPPSILLAILSLLGLVLTTSLLVVSITKSALPYCASGSGCEIVQSSRWSTLLGLPITAWGWATYAILTSAALFAARRVTRWRIIVFFGTIAFGVSVYLNAVSIWILGTVCMYCIASLALVTAIYLLTWRADGLFGLSSWRFGSSAAALVIVALLALHYSGAFDPTAGPEDPYLKALAEYLVEIDAKFYGAYWCPHCQQQKMAFGASAHRLPYTECSPNGQRGAPATACLIAEIKNYPTWVIEGRRLDRTLTVEELARYAGFRKQVGRNEL
;
A
#
# COMPACT_ATOMS: atom_id res chain seq x y z
N MET A 1 33.45 36.77 66.48
CA MET A 1 33.43 36.56 65.01
C MET A 1 32.97 35.12 64.72
N ALA A 2 31.70 34.93 64.38
CA ALA A 2 31.14 33.61 64.09
C ALA A 2 31.44 33.17 62.64
N ARG A 3 32.12 32.04 62.47
CA ARG A 3 32.39 31.44 61.14
C ARG A 3 31.09 30.85 60.58
N LYS A 4 30.63 31.35 59.43
CA LYS A 4 29.49 30.77 58.67
C LYS A 4 29.81 29.33 58.20
N PRO A 5 28.86 28.38 58.29
CA PRO A 5 29.05 27.04 57.77
C PRO A 5 28.98 27.05 56.23
N LYS A 6 29.93 26.39 55.58
CA LYS A 6 29.95 26.20 54.12
C LYS A 6 28.81 25.26 53.71
N ALA A 7 27.91 25.74 52.86
CA ALA A 7 26.83 24.94 52.29
C ALA A 7 27.38 23.75 51.48
N ARG A 8 26.98 22.52 51.84
CA ARG A 8 27.23 21.30 51.05
C ARG A 8 26.54 21.43 49.69
N LYS A 9 27.31 21.44 48.60
CA LYS A 9 26.78 21.32 47.23
C LYS A 9 26.03 19.99 47.12
N LYS A 10 24.73 20.05 46.86
CA LYS A 10 23.91 18.86 46.53
C LYS A 10 24.43 18.24 45.23
N VAL A 11 24.97 17.03 45.31
CA VAL A 11 25.33 16.23 44.13
C VAL A 11 24.02 15.82 43.46
N LYS A 12 23.79 16.29 42.23
CA LYS A 12 22.63 15.88 41.41
C LYS A 12 22.80 14.39 41.06
N PRO A 13 21.74 13.57 41.16
CA PRO A 13 21.85 12.15 40.79
C PRO A 13 22.24 12.02 39.31
N ALA A 14 23.22 11.17 39.03
CA ALA A 14 23.68 10.90 37.69
C ALA A 14 22.53 10.34 36.85
N LYS A 15 22.10 11.09 35.82
CA LYS A 15 21.16 10.58 34.80
C LYS A 15 21.78 9.34 34.16
N ARG A 16 21.03 8.23 34.16
CA ARG A 16 21.38 6.99 33.46
C ARG A 16 21.70 7.35 32.01
N SER A 17 22.97 7.27 31.64
CA SER A 17 23.45 7.59 30.29
C SER A 17 22.98 6.48 29.35
N GLU A 18 21.83 6.67 28.71
CA GLU A 18 21.47 5.87 27.54
C GLU A 18 22.42 6.25 26.41
N ARG A 19 23.42 5.39 26.19
CA ARG A 19 24.40 5.53 25.10
C ARG A 19 23.70 5.27 23.76
N ALA A 20 24.05 6.04 22.74
CA ALA A 20 23.55 5.82 21.38
C ALA A 20 23.72 4.33 20.96
N PRO A 21 22.71 3.71 20.35
CA PRO A 21 22.76 2.31 19.92
C PRO A 21 23.94 2.05 18.97
N PRO A 22 24.51 0.83 19.01
CA PRO A 22 25.61 0.48 18.13
C PRO A 22 25.13 0.53 16.67
N SER A 23 25.88 1.22 15.80
CA SER A 23 25.51 1.37 14.39
C SER A 23 25.37 0.04 13.64
N ILE A 24 26.01 -1.01 14.16
CA ILE A 24 25.91 -2.38 13.65
C ILE A 24 24.49 -2.91 13.78
N LEU A 25 23.81 -2.65 14.91
CA LEU A 25 22.43 -3.10 15.11
C LEU A 25 21.48 -2.44 14.11
N LEU A 26 21.65 -1.13 13.88
CA LEU A 26 20.86 -0.41 12.87
C LEU A 26 21.11 -0.97 11.45
N ALA A 27 22.37 -1.31 11.12
CA ALA A 27 22.72 -1.93 9.85
C ALA A 27 22.11 -3.33 9.67
N ILE A 28 22.10 -4.15 10.73
CA ILE A 28 21.48 -5.49 10.69
C ILE A 28 19.96 -5.36 10.46
N LEU A 29 19.28 -4.51 11.24
CA LEU A 29 17.84 -4.31 11.09
C LEU A 29 17.46 -3.79 9.69
N SER A 30 18.22 -2.83 9.17
CA SER A 30 17.97 -2.28 7.83
C SER A 30 18.25 -3.30 6.73
N LEU A 31 19.29 -4.13 6.89
CA LEU A 31 19.63 -5.20 5.95
C LEU A 31 18.54 -6.29 5.93
N LEU A 32 18.01 -6.68 7.09
CA LEU A 32 16.88 -7.61 7.15
C LEU A 32 15.65 -7.06 6.42
N GLY A 33 15.36 -5.77 6.59
CA GLY A 33 14.29 -5.10 5.85
C GLY A 33 14.55 -5.04 4.34
N LEU A 34 15.81 -4.84 3.93
CA LEU A 34 16.20 -4.87 2.52
C LEU A 34 16.00 -6.25 1.91
N VAL A 35 16.38 -7.32 2.61
CA VAL A 35 16.15 -8.70 2.17
C VAL A 35 14.66 -8.98 2.04
N LEU A 36 13.87 -8.67 3.07
CA LEU A 36 12.41 -8.84 3.07
C LEU A 36 11.74 -8.13 1.89
N THR A 37 12.05 -6.84 1.69
CA THR A 37 11.45 -6.05 0.61
C THR A 37 11.95 -6.47 -0.77
N THR A 38 13.18 -6.96 -0.89
CA THR A 38 13.67 -7.55 -2.14
C THR A 38 12.85 -8.79 -2.50
N SER A 39 12.61 -9.70 -1.55
CA SER A 39 11.80 -10.90 -1.80
C SER A 39 10.37 -10.55 -2.23
N LEU A 40 9.73 -9.59 -1.56
CA LEU A 40 8.39 -9.12 -1.91
C LEU A 40 8.37 -8.41 -3.27
N LEU A 41 9.42 -7.66 -3.62
CA LEU A 41 9.50 -6.97 -4.90
C LEU A 41 9.64 -7.97 -6.05
N VAL A 42 10.47 -9.01 -5.87
CA VAL A 42 10.58 -10.11 -6.83
C VAL A 42 9.24 -10.78 -7.04
N VAL A 43 8.49 -11.06 -5.98
CA VAL A 43 7.13 -11.64 -6.05
C VAL A 43 6.17 -10.74 -6.81
N SER A 44 6.18 -9.44 -6.53
CA SER A 44 5.34 -8.46 -7.22
C SER A 44 5.63 -8.40 -8.73
N ILE A 45 6.88 -8.58 -9.15
CA ILE A 45 7.28 -8.50 -10.57
C ILE A 45 7.09 -9.85 -11.28
N THR A 46 7.50 -10.94 -10.65
CA THR A 46 7.50 -12.29 -11.25
C THR A 46 6.16 -13.01 -11.12
N LYS A 47 5.22 -12.45 -10.34
CA LYS A 47 3.95 -13.10 -9.98
C LYS A 47 4.13 -14.49 -9.35
N SER A 48 5.27 -14.72 -8.70
CA SER A 48 5.57 -15.96 -7.96
C SER A 48 4.91 -15.94 -6.57
N ALA A 49 4.71 -17.11 -5.96
CA ALA A 49 4.12 -17.21 -4.62
C ALA A 49 5.21 -17.40 -3.56
N LEU A 50 5.15 -16.62 -2.48
CA LEU A 50 5.90 -16.90 -1.24
C LEU A 50 5.10 -17.82 -0.32
N PRO A 51 5.75 -18.55 0.60
CA PRO A 51 5.05 -19.24 1.69
C PRO A 51 4.08 -18.29 2.39
N TYR A 52 2.84 -18.69 2.63
CA TYR A 52 1.81 -17.84 3.26
C TYR A 52 1.43 -16.55 2.49
N CYS A 53 1.91 -16.38 1.24
CA CYS A 53 1.42 -15.38 0.28
C CYS A 53 0.95 -16.07 -1.02
N ALA A 54 0.07 -17.06 -0.85
CA ALA A 54 -0.57 -17.78 -1.94
C ALA A 54 -1.98 -17.24 -2.23
N SER A 55 -2.61 -17.77 -3.26
CA SER A 55 -3.96 -17.40 -3.72
C SER A 55 -4.99 -17.47 -2.60
N GLY A 56 -5.71 -16.37 -2.35
CA GLY A 56 -6.70 -16.23 -1.29
C GLY A 56 -6.13 -15.81 0.08
N SER A 57 -4.81 -15.62 0.22
CA SER A 57 -4.20 -15.15 1.47
C SER A 57 -4.38 -13.64 1.69
N GLY A 58 -4.36 -13.20 2.96
CA GLY A 58 -4.37 -11.78 3.28
C GLY A 58 -3.19 -11.00 2.69
N CYS A 59 -2.05 -11.67 2.46
CA CYS A 59 -0.89 -11.08 1.80
C CYS A 59 -1.17 -10.73 0.33
N GLU A 60 -1.80 -11.64 -0.42
CA GLU A 60 -2.15 -11.40 -1.82
C GLU A 60 -3.14 -10.23 -1.95
N ILE A 61 -4.17 -10.19 -1.10
CA ILE A 61 -5.17 -9.12 -1.09
C ILE A 61 -4.51 -7.76 -0.86
N VAL A 62 -3.63 -7.66 0.14
CA VAL A 62 -2.92 -6.41 0.43
C VAL A 62 -2.00 -6.02 -0.73
N GLN A 63 -1.24 -6.96 -1.29
CA GLN A 63 -0.29 -6.70 -2.39
C GLN A 63 -0.94 -6.42 -3.75
N SER A 64 -2.21 -6.77 -3.93
CA SER A 64 -2.97 -6.47 -5.16
C SER A 64 -4.00 -5.36 -4.97
N SER A 65 -4.14 -4.83 -3.76
CA SER A 65 -5.04 -3.72 -3.46
C SER A 65 -4.57 -2.41 -4.10
N ARG A 66 -5.48 -1.43 -4.20
CA ARG A 66 -5.13 -0.08 -4.69
C ARG A 66 -4.01 0.61 -3.90
N TRP A 67 -3.79 0.23 -2.64
CA TRP A 67 -2.74 0.78 -1.80
C TRP A 67 -1.36 0.16 -2.06
N SER A 68 -1.28 -0.88 -2.91
CA SER A 68 -0.02 -1.53 -3.24
C SER A 68 0.75 -0.84 -4.36
N THR A 69 0.17 0.15 -5.02
CA THR A 69 0.82 0.93 -6.07
C THR A 69 0.85 2.42 -5.72
N LEU A 70 1.98 3.07 -6.02
CA LEU A 70 2.21 4.49 -5.83
C LEU A 70 3.02 5.01 -7.01
N LEU A 71 2.47 6.00 -7.73
CA LEU A 71 3.08 6.58 -8.94
C LEU A 71 3.41 5.53 -10.02
N GLY A 72 2.56 4.51 -10.17
CA GLY A 72 2.75 3.42 -11.15
C GLY A 72 3.75 2.34 -10.72
N LEU A 73 4.42 2.49 -9.57
CA LEU A 73 5.35 1.51 -9.02
C LEU A 73 4.75 0.80 -7.80
N PRO A 74 5.09 -0.47 -7.55
CA PRO A 74 4.70 -1.15 -6.32
C PRO A 74 5.23 -0.41 -5.09
N ILE A 75 4.44 -0.29 -4.03
CA ILE A 75 4.83 0.29 -2.74
C ILE A 75 6.04 -0.43 -2.14
N THR A 76 6.18 -1.72 -2.45
CA THR A 76 7.33 -2.54 -2.10
C THR A 76 8.65 -2.01 -2.70
N ALA A 77 8.62 -1.40 -3.88
CA ALA A 77 9.79 -0.78 -4.49
C ALA A 77 10.24 0.46 -3.69
N TRP A 78 9.29 1.26 -3.20
CA TRP A 78 9.55 2.40 -2.32
C TRP A 78 10.09 1.96 -0.95
N GLY A 79 9.55 0.87 -0.41
CA GLY A 79 10.06 0.22 0.80
C GLY A 79 11.50 -0.28 0.63
N TRP A 80 11.79 -0.96 -0.49
CA TRP A 80 13.13 -1.42 -0.85
C TRP A 80 14.13 -0.26 -0.93
N ALA A 81 13.77 0.81 -1.64
CA ALA A 81 14.61 1.99 -1.77
C ALA A 81 14.94 2.61 -0.40
N THR A 82 13.94 2.67 0.49
CA THR A 82 14.13 3.15 1.87
C THR A 82 15.12 2.28 2.64
N TYR A 83 14.94 0.95 2.65
CA TYR A 83 15.85 0.05 3.36
C TYR A 83 17.25 0.04 2.76
N ALA A 84 17.40 0.24 1.45
CA ALA A 84 18.69 0.40 0.79
C ALA A 84 19.39 1.69 1.24
N ILE A 85 18.67 2.80 1.34
CA ILE A 85 19.19 4.09 1.86
C ILE A 85 19.61 3.94 3.33
N LEU A 86 18.77 3.32 4.16
CA LEU A 86 19.07 3.12 5.59
C LEU A 86 20.31 2.23 5.78
N THR A 87 20.41 1.14 5.02
CA THR A 87 21.57 0.23 5.07
C THR A 87 22.84 0.92 4.59
N SER A 88 22.76 1.64 3.47
CA SER A 88 23.89 2.40 2.93
C SER A 88 24.37 3.49 3.90
N ALA A 89 23.43 4.21 4.53
CA ALA A 89 23.77 5.21 5.53
C ALA A 89 24.43 4.58 6.77
N ALA A 90 23.92 3.44 7.25
CA ALA A 90 24.47 2.74 8.41
C ALA A 90 25.90 2.25 8.17
N LEU A 91 26.20 1.76 6.97
CA LEU A 91 27.50 1.18 6.61
C LEU A 91 28.52 2.21 6.12
N PHE A 92 28.12 3.12 5.22
CA PHE A 92 29.07 3.92 4.43
C PHE A 92 29.09 5.41 4.79
N ALA A 93 28.11 5.93 5.53
CA ALA A 93 28.11 7.36 5.86
C ALA A 93 29.27 7.69 6.83
N ALA A 94 30.28 8.39 6.31
CA ALA A 94 31.51 8.73 7.04
C ALA A 94 31.26 9.66 8.23
N ARG A 95 30.40 10.67 8.06
CA ARG A 95 30.07 11.62 9.14
C ARG A 95 28.96 11.06 10.02
N ARG A 96 29.24 10.93 11.33
CA ARG A 96 28.25 10.50 12.33
C ARG A 96 26.97 11.34 12.24
N VAL A 97 27.06 12.67 12.16
CA VAL A 97 25.88 13.54 12.08
C VAL A 97 25.03 13.26 10.83
N THR A 98 25.65 13.11 9.66
CA THR A 98 24.95 12.80 8.41
C THR A 98 24.24 11.45 8.47
N ARG A 99 24.93 10.41 8.96
CA ARG A 99 24.37 9.07 9.21
C ARG A 99 23.07 9.16 10.00
N TRP A 100 23.12 9.83 11.15
CA TRP A 100 21.99 9.97 12.05
C TRP A 100 20.84 10.79 11.44
N ARG A 101 21.13 11.88 10.71
CA ARG A 101 20.09 12.68 10.05
C ARG A 101 19.34 11.88 8.98
N ILE A 102 20.05 11.09 8.17
CA ILE A 102 19.44 10.23 7.14
C ILE A 102 18.57 9.16 7.78
N ILE A 103 19.10 8.41 8.76
CA ILE A 103 18.36 7.31 9.39
C ILE A 103 17.13 7.84 10.13
N VAL A 104 17.23 8.96 10.86
CA VAL A 104 16.08 9.58 11.53
C VAL A 104 15.03 10.03 10.53
N PHE A 105 15.42 10.70 9.44
CA PHE A 105 14.49 11.21 8.45
C PHE A 105 13.73 10.10 7.73
N PHE A 106 14.45 9.20 7.05
CA PHE A 106 13.82 8.11 6.30
C PHE A 106 13.17 7.08 7.22
N GLY A 107 13.76 6.77 8.38
CA GLY A 107 13.18 5.84 9.35
C GLY A 107 11.87 6.34 9.95
N THR A 108 11.75 7.66 10.23
CA THR A 108 10.51 8.25 10.76
C THR A 108 9.40 8.26 9.71
N ILE A 109 9.73 8.64 8.46
CA ILE A 109 8.77 8.60 7.33
C ILE A 109 8.29 7.16 7.10
N ALA A 110 9.22 6.21 7.01
CA ALA A 110 8.91 4.82 6.77
C ALA A 110 8.07 4.20 7.89
N PHE A 111 8.32 4.56 9.15
CA PHE A 111 7.46 4.18 10.27
C PHE A 111 6.04 4.73 10.11
N GLY A 112 5.88 6.03 9.83
CA GLY A 112 4.57 6.66 9.63
C GLY A 112 3.77 6.02 8.49
N VAL A 113 4.40 5.83 7.33
CA VAL A 113 3.79 5.18 6.17
C VAL A 113 3.44 3.72 6.47
N SER A 114 4.32 2.98 7.15
CA SER A 114 4.06 1.57 7.51
C SER A 114 2.89 1.44 8.48
N VAL A 115 2.76 2.35 9.46
CA VAL A 115 1.61 2.39 10.38
C VAL A 115 0.32 2.67 9.60
N TYR A 116 0.33 3.65 8.70
CA TYR A 116 -0.82 3.98 7.86
C TYR A 116 -1.27 2.78 7.02
N LEU A 117 -0.37 2.15 6.27
CA LEU A 117 -0.73 1.03 5.40
C LEU A 117 -1.21 -0.20 6.18
N ASN A 118 -0.66 -0.47 7.35
CA ASN A 118 -1.16 -1.56 8.21
C ASN A 118 -2.52 -1.23 8.82
N ALA A 119 -2.78 0.04 9.20
CA ALA A 119 -4.09 0.47 9.66
C ALA A 119 -5.15 0.28 8.57
N VAL A 120 -4.83 0.69 7.33
CA VAL A 120 -5.68 0.44 6.14
C VAL A 120 -5.93 -1.06 5.96
N SER A 121 -4.90 -1.90 6.04
CA SER A 121 -5.02 -3.35 5.92
C SER A 121 -6.03 -3.93 6.90
N ILE A 122 -5.93 -3.54 8.17
CA ILE A 122 -6.76 -4.12 9.23
C ILE A 122 -8.20 -3.56 9.19
N TRP A 123 -8.36 -2.25 8.95
CA TRP A 123 -9.65 -1.56 9.15
C TRP A 123 -10.47 -1.48 7.87
N ILE A 124 -9.81 -1.35 6.72
CA ILE A 124 -10.48 -1.15 5.43
C ILE A 124 -10.51 -2.45 4.63
N LEU A 125 -9.38 -3.16 4.56
CA LEU A 125 -9.29 -4.44 3.84
C LEU A 125 -9.76 -5.63 4.70
N GLY A 126 -9.84 -5.48 6.03
CA GLY A 126 -10.25 -6.55 6.94
C GLY A 126 -9.31 -7.76 6.97
N THR A 127 -8.05 -7.59 6.52
CA THR A 127 -7.07 -8.66 6.40
C THR A 127 -5.71 -8.24 6.96
N VAL A 128 -4.89 -9.22 7.35
CA VAL A 128 -3.55 -8.98 7.90
C VAL A 128 -2.51 -9.62 6.99
N CYS A 129 -1.52 -8.83 6.57
CA CYS A 129 -0.35 -9.33 5.85
C CYS A 129 0.83 -9.52 6.82
N MET A 130 1.25 -10.77 7.04
CA MET A 130 2.36 -11.10 7.95
C MET A 130 3.67 -10.42 7.55
N TYR A 131 3.94 -10.29 6.25
CA TYR A 131 5.13 -9.62 5.74
C TYR A 131 5.11 -8.10 5.99
N CYS A 132 3.94 -7.46 5.89
CA CYS A 132 3.77 -6.05 6.23
C CYS A 132 3.97 -5.81 7.73
N ILE A 133 3.51 -6.73 8.59
CA ILE A 133 3.75 -6.68 10.04
C ILE A 133 5.24 -6.87 10.36
N ALA A 134 5.91 -7.80 9.69
CA ALA A 134 7.35 -8.01 9.85
C ALA A 134 8.14 -6.74 9.47
N SER A 135 7.80 -6.11 8.35
CA SER A 135 8.41 -4.84 7.94
C SER A 135 8.10 -3.71 8.94
N LEU A 136 6.86 -3.62 9.43
CA LEU A 136 6.47 -2.65 10.46
C LEU A 136 7.29 -2.84 11.75
N ALA A 137 7.51 -4.08 12.18
CA ALA A 137 8.32 -4.38 13.36
C ALA A 137 9.79 -3.92 13.19
N LEU A 138 10.38 -4.19 12.03
CA LEU A 138 11.76 -3.77 11.72
C LEU A 138 11.91 -2.25 11.73
N VAL A 139 11.04 -1.52 11.04
CA VAL A 139 11.10 -0.06 11.00
C VAL A 139 10.75 0.58 12.35
N THR A 140 9.85 -0.04 13.12
CA THR A 140 9.53 0.41 14.49
C THR A 140 10.75 0.29 15.39
N ALA A 141 11.50 -0.82 15.30
CA ALA A 141 12.75 -0.98 16.05
C ALA A 141 13.78 0.09 15.67
N ILE A 142 13.97 0.37 14.38
CA ILE A 142 14.86 1.44 13.90
C ILE A 142 14.40 2.82 14.42
N TYR A 143 13.11 3.12 14.34
CA TYR A 143 12.52 4.36 14.83
C TYR A 143 12.77 4.55 16.34
N LEU A 144 12.45 3.54 17.15
CA LEU A 144 12.62 3.61 18.60
C LEU A 144 14.09 3.74 19.00
N LEU A 145 14.98 2.97 18.38
CA LEU A 145 16.42 3.05 18.65
C LEU A 145 16.99 4.44 18.32
N THR A 146 16.51 5.07 17.25
CA THR A 146 17.02 6.37 16.82
C THR A 146 16.42 7.55 17.58
N TRP A 147 15.17 7.44 18.01
CA TRP A 147 14.48 8.46 18.81
C TRP A 147 14.89 8.44 20.28
N ARG A 148 15.13 7.25 20.86
CA ARG A 148 15.63 7.09 22.24
C ARG A 148 17.12 7.31 22.40
N ALA A 149 17.86 7.52 21.30
CA ALA A 149 19.28 7.81 21.38
C ALA A 149 19.52 9.20 22.00
N ASP A 150 19.85 9.23 23.29
CA ASP A 150 20.26 10.43 24.01
C ASP A 150 21.74 10.75 23.73
N GLY A 151 22.08 12.04 23.62
CA GLY A 151 23.44 12.52 23.34
C GLY A 151 23.65 13.17 21.97
N LEU A 152 22.63 13.17 21.10
CA LEU A 152 22.60 13.93 19.85
C LEU A 152 21.75 15.20 20.01
N PHE A 153 22.06 16.02 21.02
CA PHE A 153 21.27 17.19 21.42
C PHE A 153 20.98 18.20 20.29
N GLY A 154 21.79 18.23 19.22
CA GLY A 154 21.56 19.06 18.03
C GLY A 154 20.58 18.50 16.99
N LEU A 155 20.03 17.28 17.15
CA LEU A 155 19.06 16.68 16.22
C LEU A 155 17.60 16.87 16.64
N SER A 156 17.31 17.56 17.75
CA SER A 156 15.94 17.75 18.22
C SER A 156 15.03 18.40 17.16
N SER A 157 15.46 19.53 16.59
CA SER A 157 14.74 20.20 15.49
C SER A 157 14.59 19.30 14.26
N TRP A 158 15.60 18.48 13.96
CA TRP A 158 15.55 17.52 12.85
C TRP A 158 14.56 16.39 13.09
N ARG A 159 14.44 15.89 14.32
CA ARG A 159 13.44 14.88 14.72
C ARG A 159 12.02 15.42 14.53
N PHE A 160 11.74 16.62 15.03
CA PHE A 160 10.43 17.27 14.84
C PHE A 160 10.12 17.54 13.37
N GLY A 161 11.10 18.04 12.61
CA GLY A 161 10.95 18.24 11.17
C GLY A 161 10.66 16.93 10.42
N SER A 162 11.31 15.83 10.80
CA SER A 162 11.07 14.50 10.23
C SER A 162 9.67 13.97 10.57
N SER A 163 9.17 14.20 11.80
CA SER A 163 7.80 13.86 12.18
C SER A 163 6.76 14.68 11.41
N ALA A 164 6.96 15.99 11.28
CA ALA A 164 6.08 16.84 10.50
C ALA A 164 6.03 16.37 9.03
N ALA A 165 7.19 16.07 8.43
CA ALA A 165 7.27 15.52 7.09
C ALA A 165 6.54 14.17 6.96
N ALA A 166 6.72 13.26 7.94
CA ALA A 166 6.02 11.97 7.95
C ALA A 166 4.50 12.15 8.01
N LEU A 167 4.00 13.06 8.85
CA LEU A 167 2.56 13.37 8.94
C LEU A 167 2.02 13.96 7.65
N VAL A 168 2.75 14.89 7.02
CA VAL A 168 2.37 15.47 5.72
C VAL A 168 2.33 14.38 4.65
N ILE A 169 3.34 13.51 4.56
CA ILE A 169 3.37 12.41 3.59
C ILE A 169 2.20 11.45 3.82
N VAL A 170 1.94 11.05 5.07
CA VAL A 170 0.79 10.18 5.40
C VAL A 170 -0.54 10.85 5.03
N ALA A 171 -0.70 12.15 5.30
CA ALA A 171 -1.91 12.89 4.93
C ALA A 171 -2.08 12.96 3.40
N LEU A 172 -1.00 13.20 2.65
CA LEU A 172 -1.02 13.20 1.18
C LEU A 172 -1.35 11.83 0.62
N LEU A 173 -0.79 10.75 1.18
CA LEU A 173 -1.14 9.38 0.80
C LEU A 173 -2.60 9.07 1.10
N ALA A 174 -3.08 9.42 2.30
CA ALA A 174 -4.48 9.25 2.68
C ALA A 174 -5.41 10.01 1.72
N LEU A 175 -5.07 11.25 1.37
CA LEU A 175 -5.81 12.05 0.41
C LEU A 175 -5.77 11.44 -0.99
N HIS A 176 -4.61 11.00 -1.47
CA HIS A 176 -4.46 10.33 -2.76
C HIS A 176 -5.33 9.07 -2.85
N TYR A 177 -5.31 8.23 -1.80
CA TYR A 177 -6.11 7.01 -1.76
C TYR A 177 -7.56 7.22 -1.33
N SER A 178 -7.96 8.40 -0.88
CA SER A 178 -9.34 8.68 -0.50
C SER A 178 -10.31 8.64 -1.69
N GLY A 179 -9.80 8.77 -2.91
CA GLY A 179 -10.62 8.96 -4.10
C GLY A 179 -11.10 10.41 -4.28
N ALA A 180 -10.67 11.35 -3.43
CA ALA A 180 -10.95 12.78 -3.64
C ALA A 180 -10.36 13.31 -4.97
N PHE A 181 -9.36 12.61 -5.52
CA PHE A 181 -8.79 12.85 -6.84
C PHE A 181 -9.02 11.66 -7.78
N ASP A 182 -10.10 10.91 -7.60
CA ASP A 182 -10.41 9.75 -8.43
C ASP A 182 -10.62 10.20 -9.89
N PRO A 183 -9.86 9.65 -10.87
CA PRO A 183 -10.14 9.86 -12.28
C PRO A 183 -11.58 9.46 -12.67
N THR A 184 -12.26 8.62 -11.88
CA THR A 184 -13.69 8.34 -12.08
C THR A 184 -14.61 9.52 -11.78
N ALA A 185 -14.11 10.58 -11.16
CA ALA A 185 -14.83 11.85 -10.98
C ALA A 185 -14.63 12.82 -12.16
N GLY A 186 -13.80 12.47 -13.14
CA GLY A 186 -13.64 13.20 -14.40
C GLY A 186 -14.78 12.94 -15.39
N PRO A 187 -14.82 13.66 -16.53
CA PRO A 187 -15.77 13.37 -17.59
C PRO A 187 -15.57 11.94 -18.12
N GLU A 188 -16.68 11.25 -18.41
CA GLU A 188 -16.63 9.91 -18.97
C GLU A 188 -15.99 9.92 -20.37
N ASP A 189 -15.08 8.97 -20.62
CA ASP A 189 -14.59 8.72 -21.97
C ASP A 189 -15.75 8.19 -22.84
N PRO A 190 -16.07 8.84 -23.98
CA PRO A 190 -17.22 8.44 -24.80
C PRO A 190 -17.17 7.00 -25.30
N TYR A 191 -15.97 6.46 -25.58
CA TYR A 191 -15.81 5.09 -26.04
C TYR A 191 -16.03 4.10 -24.91
N LEU A 192 -15.44 4.33 -23.72
CA LEU A 192 -15.63 3.47 -22.55
C LEU A 192 -17.09 3.48 -22.07
N LYS A 193 -17.74 4.66 -22.10
CA LYS A 193 -19.16 4.80 -21.82
C LYS A 193 -20.00 3.97 -22.80
N ALA A 194 -19.82 4.16 -24.10
CA ALA A 194 -20.60 3.46 -25.12
C ALA A 194 -20.40 1.94 -25.05
N LEU A 195 -19.18 1.47 -24.78
CA LEU A 195 -18.92 0.05 -24.59
C LEU A 195 -19.60 -0.49 -23.32
N ALA A 196 -19.55 0.23 -22.20
CA ALA A 196 -20.20 -0.18 -20.95
C ALA A 196 -21.73 -0.26 -21.12
N GLU A 197 -22.34 0.72 -21.78
CA GLU A 197 -23.76 0.73 -22.11
C GLU A 197 -24.12 -0.43 -23.04
N TYR A 198 -23.31 -0.67 -24.09
CA TYR A 198 -23.53 -1.78 -25.02
C TYR A 198 -23.42 -3.16 -24.33
N LEU A 199 -22.49 -3.33 -23.39
CA LEU A 199 -22.38 -4.55 -22.59
C LEU A 199 -23.67 -4.81 -21.77
N VAL A 200 -24.30 -3.75 -21.25
CA VAL A 200 -25.61 -3.86 -20.59
C VAL A 200 -26.69 -4.22 -21.60
N GLU A 201 -26.72 -3.60 -22.78
CA GLU A 201 -27.71 -3.85 -23.83
C GLU A 201 -27.73 -5.30 -24.32
N ILE A 202 -26.56 -5.92 -24.47
CA ILE A 202 -26.44 -7.33 -24.90
C ILE A 202 -26.61 -8.34 -23.74
N ASP A 203 -27.04 -7.87 -22.57
CA ASP A 203 -27.18 -8.65 -21.34
C ASP A 203 -25.90 -9.38 -20.91
N ALA A 204 -24.73 -8.80 -21.18
CA ALA A 204 -23.49 -9.32 -20.62
C ALA A 204 -23.50 -9.21 -19.09
N LYS A 205 -22.85 -10.14 -18.40
CA LYS A 205 -22.73 -10.13 -16.93
C LYS A 205 -21.29 -10.09 -16.51
N PHE A 206 -20.99 -9.23 -15.55
CA PHE A 206 -19.71 -9.14 -14.86
C PHE A 206 -19.89 -9.53 -13.39
N TYR A 207 -19.53 -10.75 -13.05
CA TYR A 207 -19.58 -11.26 -11.69
C TYR A 207 -18.26 -11.01 -10.95
N GLY A 208 -18.34 -10.52 -9.72
CA GLY A 208 -17.15 -10.34 -8.88
C GLY A 208 -17.49 -9.92 -7.45
N ALA A 209 -16.46 -9.58 -6.67
CA ALA A 209 -16.64 -9.09 -5.31
C ALA A 209 -16.00 -7.72 -5.08
N TYR A 210 -16.53 -6.92 -4.16
CA TYR A 210 -15.97 -5.59 -3.89
C TYR A 210 -14.50 -5.62 -3.42
N TRP A 211 -14.07 -6.67 -2.72
CA TRP A 211 -12.67 -6.85 -2.28
C TRP A 211 -11.79 -7.54 -3.32
N CYS A 212 -12.37 -8.04 -4.42
CA CYS A 212 -11.62 -8.78 -5.43
C CYS A 212 -10.68 -7.84 -6.19
N PRO A 213 -9.35 -8.02 -6.09
CA PRO A 213 -8.38 -7.10 -6.69
C PRO A 213 -8.47 -7.05 -8.22
N HIS A 214 -8.62 -8.21 -8.85
CA HIS A 214 -8.82 -8.33 -10.30
C HIS A 214 -10.14 -7.73 -10.79
N CYS A 215 -11.16 -7.69 -9.93
CA CYS A 215 -12.44 -7.06 -10.21
C CYS A 215 -12.33 -5.53 -10.12
N GLN A 216 -11.57 -5.03 -9.13
CA GLN A 216 -11.24 -3.61 -9.05
C GLN A 216 -10.38 -3.17 -10.24
N GLN A 217 -9.39 -3.98 -10.64
CA GLN A 217 -8.60 -3.74 -11.86
C GLN A 217 -9.49 -3.65 -13.11
N GLN A 218 -10.46 -4.55 -13.26
CA GLN A 218 -11.43 -4.51 -14.35
C GLN A 218 -12.27 -3.23 -14.36
N LYS A 219 -12.76 -2.80 -13.18
CA LYS A 219 -13.55 -1.56 -13.03
C LYS A 219 -12.70 -0.33 -13.35
N MET A 220 -11.46 -0.28 -12.85
CA MET A 220 -10.53 0.84 -13.11
C MET A 220 -10.24 1.03 -14.60
N ALA A 221 -10.23 -0.05 -15.40
CA ALA A 221 -10.06 0.05 -16.85
C ALA A 221 -11.18 0.85 -17.56
N PHE A 222 -12.34 1.00 -16.92
CA PHE A 222 -13.46 1.81 -17.42
C PHE A 222 -13.51 3.23 -16.86
N GLY A 223 -12.60 3.59 -15.94
CA GLY A 223 -12.54 4.93 -15.35
C GLY A 223 -13.90 5.40 -14.81
N ALA A 224 -14.30 6.61 -15.18
CA ALA A 224 -15.59 7.19 -14.77
C ALA A 224 -16.79 6.33 -15.20
N SER A 225 -16.70 5.59 -16.31
CA SER A 225 -17.76 4.72 -16.82
C SER A 225 -17.89 3.38 -16.06
N ALA A 226 -17.05 3.11 -15.06
CA ALA A 226 -17.04 1.84 -14.33
C ALA A 226 -18.38 1.51 -13.65
N HIS A 227 -19.11 2.54 -13.20
CA HIS A 227 -20.42 2.38 -12.55
C HIS A 227 -21.52 1.91 -13.51
N ARG A 228 -21.29 1.98 -14.83
CA ARG A 228 -22.22 1.52 -15.88
C ARG A 228 -22.04 0.06 -16.24
N LEU A 229 -20.95 -0.57 -15.79
CA LEU A 229 -20.69 -1.98 -16.09
C LEU A 229 -21.83 -2.86 -15.53
N PRO A 230 -22.20 -3.95 -16.22
CA PRO A 230 -23.23 -4.88 -15.76
C PRO A 230 -22.73 -5.78 -14.61
N TYR A 231 -22.34 -5.15 -13.50
CA TYR A 231 -21.69 -5.79 -12.37
C TYR A 231 -22.69 -6.43 -11.41
N THR A 232 -22.44 -7.68 -11.03
CA THR A 232 -23.17 -8.41 -9.99
C THR A 232 -22.25 -8.68 -8.81
N GLU A 233 -22.60 -8.14 -7.65
CA GLU A 233 -21.89 -8.38 -6.38
C GLU A 233 -22.18 -9.80 -5.90
N CYS A 234 -21.17 -10.65 -5.97
CA CYS A 234 -21.27 -12.05 -5.61
C CYS A 234 -21.08 -12.33 -4.14
N SER A 235 -20.55 -11.40 -3.35
CA SER A 235 -20.33 -11.66 -1.95
C SER A 235 -20.54 -10.36 -1.15
N PRO A 236 -21.79 -9.99 -0.88
CA PRO A 236 -22.09 -8.76 -0.13
C PRO A 236 -21.61 -8.81 1.33
N ASN A 237 -21.36 -10.01 1.86
CA ASN A 237 -21.04 -10.26 3.27
C ASN A 237 -19.53 -10.45 3.54
N GLY A 238 -18.66 -10.00 2.64
CA GLY A 238 -17.21 -10.18 2.81
C GLY A 238 -16.73 -11.59 2.43
N GLN A 239 -15.41 -11.77 2.37
CA GLN A 239 -14.76 -12.94 1.76
C GLN A 239 -15.15 -14.29 2.38
N ARG A 240 -15.52 -14.30 3.65
CA ARG A 240 -15.97 -15.52 4.37
C ARG A 240 -17.48 -15.63 4.47
N GLY A 241 -18.21 -14.67 3.92
CA GLY A 241 -19.67 -14.67 3.88
C GLY A 241 -20.19 -15.60 2.80
N ALA A 242 -21.46 -16.01 2.95
CA ALA A 242 -22.16 -16.75 1.91
C ALA A 242 -22.26 -15.90 0.62
N PRO A 243 -21.99 -16.48 -0.57
CA PRO A 243 -22.18 -15.78 -1.82
C PRO A 243 -23.64 -15.39 -2.06
N ALA A 244 -23.86 -14.34 -2.85
CA ALA A 244 -25.18 -13.93 -3.28
C ALA A 244 -25.84 -15.01 -4.15
N THR A 245 -27.16 -15.18 -3.99
CA THR A 245 -27.95 -16.21 -4.68
C THR A 245 -27.78 -16.16 -6.20
N ALA A 246 -27.70 -14.96 -6.78
CA ALA A 246 -27.48 -14.78 -8.22
C ALA A 246 -26.20 -15.48 -8.71
N CYS A 247 -25.12 -15.41 -7.93
CA CYS A 247 -23.85 -16.03 -8.28
C CYS A 247 -23.79 -17.52 -7.97
N LEU A 248 -24.56 -17.98 -6.98
CA LEU A 248 -24.75 -19.41 -6.73
C LEU A 248 -25.50 -20.08 -7.89
N ILE A 249 -26.60 -19.48 -8.34
CA ILE A 249 -27.39 -19.97 -9.48
C ILE A 249 -26.57 -19.93 -10.78
N ALA A 250 -25.78 -18.88 -10.98
CA ALA A 250 -24.89 -18.77 -12.13
C ALA A 250 -23.60 -19.61 -11.99
N GLU A 251 -23.44 -20.41 -10.92
CA GLU A 251 -22.28 -21.26 -10.65
C GLU A 251 -20.93 -20.52 -10.75
N ILE A 252 -20.87 -19.28 -10.24
CA ILE A 252 -19.64 -18.49 -10.25
C ILE A 252 -18.67 -19.01 -9.18
N LYS A 253 -17.51 -19.52 -9.63
CA LYS A 253 -16.47 -20.07 -8.74
C LYS A 253 -15.27 -19.14 -8.56
N ASN A 254 -14.96 -18.34 -9.58
CA ASN A 254 -13.80 -17.45 -9.61
C ASN A 254 -14.26 -16.02 -9.87
N TYR A 255 -13.44 -15.05 -9.48
CA TYR A 255 -13.69 -13.64 -9.76
C TYR A 255 -12.45 -13.00 -10.41
N PRO A 256 -12.61 -12.09 -11.39
CA PRO A 256 -13.86 -11.76 -12.08
C PRO A 256 -14.29 -12.89 -13.03
N THR A 257 -15.60 -13.03 -13.25
CA THR A 257 -16.15 -13.86 -14.31
C THR A 257 -17.03 -13.01 -15.21
N TRP A 258 -16.75 -13.04 -16.50
CA TRP A 258 -17.59 -12.44 -17.53
C TRP A 258 -18.45 -13.52 -18.20
N VAL A 259 -19.71 -13.20 -18.43
CA VAL A 259 -20.60 -13.97 -19.30
C VAL A 259 -21.06 -13.04 -20.42
N ILE A 260 -20.58 -13.29 -21.64
CA ILE A 260 -20.85 -12.45 -22.82
C ILE A 260 -21.33 -13.38 -23.94
N GLU A 261 -22.53 -13.16 -24.47
CA GLU A 261 -23.14 -14.03 -25.50
C GLU A 261 -23.07 -15.54 -25.14
N GLY A 262 -23.32 -15.87 -23.88
CA GLY A 262 -23.26 -17.24 -23.36
C GLY A 262 -21.84 -17.80 -23.15
N ARG A 263 -20.78 -17.08 -23.51
CA ARG A 263 -19.40 -17.47 -23.25
C ARG A 263 -18.96 -17.02 -21.86
N ARG A 264 -18.44 -17.96 -21.08
CA ARG A 264 -17.88 -17.70 -19.75
C ARG A 264 -16.36 -17.47 -19.83
N LEU A 265 -15.90 -16.38 -19.24
CA LEU A 265 -14.49 -15.98 -19.21
C LEU A 265 -14.09 -15.63 -17.76
N ASP A 266 -13.35 -16.52 -17.11
CA ASP A 266 -12.95 -16.41 -15.69
C ASP A 266 -11.61 -15.68 -15.54
N ARG A 267 -11.51 -14.47 -16.08
CA ARG A 267 -10.31 -13.63 -16.00
C ARG A 267 -10.63 -12.16 -16.22
N THR A 268 -9.71 -11.28 -15.83
CA THR A 268 -9.72 -9.88 -16.26
C THR A 268 -9.51 -9.81 -17.77
N LEU A 269 -10.27 -8.95 -18.43
CA LEU A 269 -10.24 -8.69 -19.87
C LEU A 269 -9.83 -7.24 -20.12
N THR A 270 -9.02 -7.00 -21.15
CA THR A 270 -8.78 -5.61 -21.60
C THR A 270 -10.06 -5.02 -22.21
N VAL A 271 -10.11 -3.69 -22.36
CA VAL A 271 -11.24 -3.00 -22.98
C VAL A 271 -11.45 -3.49 -24.42
N GLU A 272 -10.37 -3.73 -25.16
CA GLU A 272 -10.39 -4.23 -26.53
C GLU A 272 -10.85 -5.69 -26.61
N GLU A 273 -10.49 -6.52 -25.63
CA GLU A 273 -11.00 -7.89 -25.53
C GLU A 273 -12.51 -7.88 -25.26
N LEU A 274 -12.98 -7.06 -24.32
CA LEU A 274 -14.41 -6.90 -24.04
C LEU A 274 -15.18 -6.45 -25.26
N ALA A 275 -14.69 -5.43 -25.97
CA ALA A 275 -15.31 -4.97 -27.21
C ALA A 275 -15.36 -6.10 -28.26
N ARG A 276 -14.31 -6.90 -28.39
CA ARG A 276 -14.25 -8.01 -29.35
C ARG A 276 -15.21 -9.14 -28.99
N TYR A 277 -15.25 -9.55 -27.72
CA TYR A 277 -16.17 -10.60 -27.26
C TYR A 277 -17.64 -10.16 -27.33
N ALA A 278 -17.91 -8.88 -27.11
CA ALA A 278 -19.25 -8.30 -27.24
C ALA A 278 -19.67 -8.06 -28.70
N GLY A 279 -18.75 -8.14 -29.67
CA GLY A 279 -19.02 -7.73 -31.05
C GLY A 279 -19.21 -6.21 -31.21
N PHE A 280 -18.75 -5.41 -30.24
CA PHE A 280 -18.87 -3.96 -30.25
C PHE A 280 -18.02 -3.35 -31.36
N ARG A 281 -18.67 -2.75 -32.35
CA ARG A 281 -18.02 -1.91 -33.36
C ARG A 281 -18.19 -0.45 -32.97
N LYS A 282 -17.07 0.28 -32.94
CA LYS A 282 -17.06 1.73 -32.72
C LYS A 282 -18.07 2.38 -33.67
N GLN A 283 -19.12 2.96 -33.12
CA GLN A 283 -20.01 3.85 -33.88
C GLN A 283 -19.18 5.08 -34.25
N VAL A 284 -18.50 5.03 -35.39
CA VAL A 284 -17.99 6.25 -36.04
C VAL A 284 -19.23 7.01 -36.47
N GLY A 285 -19.37 8.25 -35.98
CA GLY A 285 -20.60 9.04 -36.00
C GLY A 285 -21.47 8.81 -37.22
N ARG A 286 -22.71 8.37 -36.97
CA ARG A 286 -23.83 8.49 -37.87
C ARG A 286 -24.13 9.99 -38.04
N ASN A 287 -23.33 10.67 -38.84
CA ASN A 287 -23.81 11.87 -39.51
C ASN A 287 -24.71 11.39 -40.64
N GLU A 288 -25.89 11.97 -40.64
CA GLU A 288 -27.02 11.65 -41.48
C GLU A 288 -26.72 11.88 -42.97
N LEU A 289 -27.54 11.21 -43.79
CA LEU A 289 -27.67 11.36 -45.24
C LEU A 289 -27.72 12.83 -45.69
#